data_AF-A0A968FRY7-F1
#
_entry.id   AF-A0A968FRY7-F1
#
_cell.length_a   1.000
_cell.length_b   1.000
_cell.length_c   1.000
_cell.angle_alpha   90.00
_cell.angle_beta   90.00
_cell.angle_gamma   90.00
#
_symmetry.space_group_name_H-M   'P 1'
#
loop_
_entity.id
_entity.type
_entity.pdbx_description
1 polymer ?
#
loop_
_entity_poly.entity_id
_entity_poly.type
_entity_poly.pdbx_seq_one_letter_code
_entity_poly.pdbx_strand_id
1 'polypeptide(L)'
;MLDSFKEAAWLKPDWAEAHYNLGLGYMVVGQYEEAIGPFKEAVKANTQYAEAHRVLSLVYSLTGHVEESEFHKKEASRLNPNLSG
;
A
#
# COMPACT_ATOMS: atom_id res chain seq x y z
N MET A 1 -10.46 2.46 14.61
CA MET A 1 -10.28 1.95 13.23
C MET A 1 -8.81 1.65 12.96
N LEU A 2 -7.91 2.64 13.05
CA LEU A 2 -6.46 2.42 12.96
C LEU A 2 -5.96 1.36 13.96
N ASP A 3 -6.36 1.43 15.23
CA ASP A 3 -5.90 0.47 16.24
C ASP A 3 -6.36 -0.97 15.95
N SER A 4 -7.58 -1.14 15.42
CA SER A 4 -8.08 -2.45 14.99
C SER A 4 -7.30 -3.02 13.80
N PHE A 5 -6.88 -2.17 12.86
CA PHE A 5 -6.02 -2.59 11.75
C PHE A 5 -4.58 -2.89 12.21
N LYS A 6 -4.03 -2.14 13.18
CA LYS A 6 -2.73 -2.44 13.79
C LYS A 6 -2.73 -3.79 14.48
N GLU A 7 -3.78 -4.09 15.24
CA GLU A 7 -3.94 -5.38 15.90
C GLU A 7 -4.07 -6.54 14.88
N ALA A 8 -4.87 -6.36 13.83
CA ALA A 8 -4.99 -7.33 12.75
C ALA A 8 -3.65 -7.59 12.04
N ALA A 9 -2.90 -6.53 11.71
CA ALA A 9 -1.57 -6.62 11.11
C ALA A 9 -0.54 -7.30 12.03
N TRP A 10 -0.68 -7.13 13.34
CA TRP A 10 0.16 -7.80 14.33
C TRP A 10 -0.17 -9.29 14.49
N LEU A 11 -1.46 -9.65 14.49
CA LEU A 11 -1.92 -11.03 14.64
C LEU A 11 -1.66 -11.88 13.39
N LYS A 12 -1.68 -11.27 12.20
CA LYS A 12 -1.41 -11.94 10.92
C LYS A 12 -0.50 -11.11 10.04
N PRO A 13 0.83 -11.19 10.24
CA PRO A 13 1.79 -10.38 9.48
C PRO A 13 1.84 -10.73 7.99
N ASP A 14 1.35 -11.91 7.59
CA ASP A 14 1.22 -12.38 6.21
C ASP A 14 -0.12 -12.01 5.56
N TRP A 15 -1.01 -11.32 6.28
CA TRP A 15 -2.31 -10.94 5.76
C TRP A 15 -2.23 -9.60 5.02
N ALA A 16 -2.03 -9.69 3.71
CA ALA A 16 -1.86 -8.53 2.83
C ALA A 16 -3.00 -7.50 2.96
N GLU A 17 -4.26 -7.94 3.08
CA GLU A 17 -5.41 -7.05 3.22
C GLU A 17 -5.43 -6.30 4.55
N ALA A 18 -4.90 -6.88 5.64
CA ALA A 18 -4.82 -6.16 6.92
C ALA A 18 -3.85 -4.98 6.83
N HIS A 19 -2.67 -5.21 6.26
CA HIS A 19 -1.67 -4.17 6.03
C HIS A 19 -2.18 -3.11 5.03
N TYR A 20 -2.87 -3.53 3.96
CA TYR A 20 -3.50 -2.62 3.02
C TYR A 20 -4.54 -1.71 3.70
N ASN A 21 -5.43 -2.27 4.51
CA ASN A 21 -6.43 -1.50 5.25
C ASN A 21 -5.81 -0.59 6.31
N LEU A 22 -4.71 -1.01 6.95
CA LEU A 22 -3.95 -0.16 7.86
C LEU A 22 -3.38 1.07 7.12
N GLY A 23 -2.77 0.86 5.94
CA GLY A 23 -2.28 1.93 5.08
C GLY A 23 -3.38 2.90 4.66
N LEU A 24 -4.55 2.37 4.25
CA LEU A 24 -5.73 3.20 3.96
C LEU A 24 -6.18 4.00 5.18
N GLY A 25 -6.15 3.39 6.37
CA GLY A 25 -6.46 4.09 7.62
C GLY A 25 -5.54 5.29 7.87
N TYR A 26 -4.25 5.16 7.59
CA TYR A 26 -3.28 6.25 7.69
C TYR A 26 -3.53 7.35 6.65
N MET A 27 -3.88 6.98 5.41
CA MET A 27 -4.27 7.95 4.37
C MET A 27 -5.51 8.76 4.77
N VAL A 28 -6.52 8.11 5.37
CA VAL A 28 -7.76 8.78 5.80
C VAL A 28 -7.48 9.87 6.85
N VAL A 29 -6.47 9.69 7.70
CA VAL A 29 -6.08 10.69 8.71
C VAL A 29 -4.98 11.64 8.21
N GLY A 30 -4.60 11.57 6.93
CA GLY A 30 -3.61 12.45 6.30
C GLY A 30 -2.15 12.14 6.66
N GLN A 31 -1.88 10.98 7.25
CA GLN A 31 -0.53 10.52 7.64
C GLN A 31 0.08 9.71 6.49
N TYR A 32 0.50 10.39 5.43
CA TYR A 32 0.94 9.73 4.19
C TYR A 32 2.28 9.01 4.34
N GLU A 33 3.26 9.61 5.00
CA GLU A 33 4.54 8.95 5.32
C GLU A 33 4.34 7.66 6.12
N GLU A 34 3.48 7.68 7.14
CA GLU A 34 3.17 6.50 7.95
C GLU A 34 2.42 5.42 7.16
N ALA A 35 1.67 5.79 6.12
CA ALA A 35 0.97 4.84 5.26
C ALA A 35 1.91 3.97 4.41
N ILE A 36 3.15 4.44 4.14
CA ILE A 36 4.13 3.72 3.31
C ILE A 36 4.45 2.35 3.91
N GLY A 37 4.71 2.27 5.22
CA GLY A 37 5.11 1.03 5.90
C GLY A 37 4.09 -0.11 5.71
N PRO A 38 2.81 0.08 6.09
CA PRO A 38 1.77 -0.92 5.89
C PRO A 38 1.59 -1.30 4.41
N PHE A 39 1.57 -0.35 3.48
CA PHE A 39 1.44 -0.72 2.07
C PHE A 39 2.63 -1.53 1.55
N LYS A 40 3.85 -1.27 2.04
CA LYS A 40 5.03 -2.10 1.73
C LYS A 40 4.88 -3.53 2.24
N GLU A 41 4.37 -3.72 3.46
CA GLU A 41 4.11 -5.07 3.98
C GLU A 41 2.97 -5.77 3.22
N ALA A 42 1.96 -5.03 2.75
CA ALA A 42 0.89 -5.59 1.91
C ALA A 42 1.43 -6.15 0.59
N VAL A 43 2.28 -5.40 -0.13
CA VAL A 43 2.90 -5.89 -1.39
C VAL A 43 3.92 -7.00 -1.17
N LYS A 44 4.57 -7.03 0.00
CA LYS A 44 5.49 -8.11 0.38
C LYS A 44 4.74 -9.40 0.71
N ALA A 45 3.61 -9.30 1.41
CA ALA A 45 2.75 -10.42 1.76
C ALA A 45 2.04 -11.00 0.51
N ASN A 46 1.63 -10.15 -0.42
CA ASN A 46 1.08 -10.57 -1.71
C ASN A 46 1.72 -9.79 -2.87
N THR A 47 2.70 -10.42 -3.50
CA THR A 47 3.46 -9.86 -4.64
C THR A 47 2.62 -9.66 -5.91
N GLN A 48 1.38 -10.17 -5.95
CA GLN A 48 0.44 -9.98 -7.06
C GLN A 48 -0.67 -8.99 -6.73
N TYR A 49 -0.56 -8.27 -5.60
CA TYR A 49 -1.59 -7.32 -5.16
C TYR A 49 -1.49 -6.00 -5.94
N ALA A 50 -2.01 -6.01 -7.17
CA ALA A 50 -1.95 -4.88 -8.10
C ALA A 50 -2.50 -3.57 -7.50
N GLU A 51 -3.58 -3.65 -6.73
CA GLU A 51 -4.17 -2.47 -6.08
C GLU A 51 -3.28 -1.90 -4.96
N ALA A 52 -2.62 -2.75 -4.18
CA ALA A 52 -1.65 -2.28 -3.17
C ALA A 52 -0.45 -1.59 -3.82
N HIS A 53 0.04 -2.08 -4.96
CA HIS A 53 1.05 -1.39 -5.75
C HIS A 53 0.57 -0.02 -6.27
N ARG A 54 -0.68 0.05 -6.78
CA ARG A 54 -1.26 1.31 -7.26
C ARG A 54 -1.35 2.35 -6.14
N VAL A 55 -1.89 1.97 -4.99
CA VAL A 55 -2.05 2.88 -3.85
C VAL A 55 -0.69 3.26 -3.24
N LEU A 56 0.26 2.33 -3.16
CA LEU A 56 1.63 2.62 -2.71
C LEU A 56 2.31 3.65 -3.63
N SER A 57 2.13 3.55 -4.95
CA SER A 57 2.66 4.55 -5.89
C SER A 57 2.06 5.94 -5.64
N LEU A 58 0.75 6.02 -5.39
CA LEU A 58 0.08 7.28 -5.05
C LEU A 58 0.66 7.89 -3.76
N VAL A 59 0.84 7.09 -2.71
CA VAL A 59 1.41 7.54 -1.43
C VAL A 59 2.85 8.04 -1.63
N TYR A 60 3.66 7.33 -2.40
CA TYR A 60 5.01 7.77 -2.74
C TYR A 60 5.02 9.08 -3.54
N SER A 61 4.08 9.26 -4.47
CA SER A 61 3.92 10.53 -5.19
C SER A 61 3.55 11.69 -4.27
N LEU A 62 2.68 11.46 -3.27
CA LEU A 62 2.26 12.48 -2.31
C LEU A 62 3.37 12.88 -1.34
N THR A 63 4.30 11.97 -1.06
CA THR A 63 5.42 12.14 -0.13
C THR A 63 6.74 12.52 -0.82
N GLY A 64 6.72 12.71 -2.15
CA GLY A 64 7.88 13.15 -2.94
C GLY A 64 8.86 12.06 -3.37
N HIS A 65 8.56 10.78 -3.14
CA HIS A 65 9.37 9.62 -3.50
C HIS A 65 9.07 9.18 -4.95
N VAL A 66 9.52 9.99 -5.91
CA VAL A 66 9.14 9.84 -7.32
C VAL A 66 9.63 8.53 -7.94
N GLU A 67 10.83 8.07 -7.59
CA GLU A 67 11.41 6.83 -8.15
C GLU A 67 10.62 5.59 -7.72
N GLU A 68 10.30 5.48 -6.43
CA GLU A 68 9.50 4.40 -5.87
C GLU A 68 8.06 4.42 -6.40
N SER A 69 7.51 5.62 -6.60
CA SER A 69 6.20 5.80 -7.24
C SER A 69 6.18 5.17 -8.64
N GLU A 70 7.13 5.54 -9.50
CA GLU A 70 7.22 5.01 -10.87
C GLU A 70 7.45 3.50 -10.90
N PHE A 71 8.25 2.96 -9.97
CA PHE A 71 8.44 1.52 -9.82
C PHE A 71 7.10 0.81 -9.53
N HIS A 72 6.38 1.25 -8.50
CA HIS A 72 5.14 0.59 -8.10
C HIS A 72 3.99 0.79 -9.08
N LYS A 73 3.96 1.91 -9.79
CA LYS A 73 3.02 2.14 -10.89
C LYS A 73 3.23 1.13 -12.02
N LYS A 74 4.49 0.87 -12.41
CA LYS A 74 4.81 -0.15 -13.42
C LYS A 74 4.42 -1.54 -12.97
N GLU A 75 4.68 -1.90 -11.72
CA GLU A 75 4.27 -3.19 -11.16
C GLU A 75 2.73 -3.36 -11.14
N ALA A 76 1.99 -2.32 -10.76
CA ALA A 76 0.53 -2.34 -10.81
C ALA A 76 0.00 -2.59 -12.23
N SER A 77 0.53 -1.87 -13.23
CA SER A 77 0.18 -2.07 -14.64
C SER A 77 0.58 -3.45 -15.17
N ARG A 78 1.73 -3.99 -14.73
CA ARG A 78 2.19 -5.34 -15.10
C ARG A 78 1.23 -6.42 -14.59
N LEU A 79 0.74 -6.26 -13.35
CA LEU A 79 -0.17 -7.21 -12.70
C LEU A 79 -1.61 -7.06 -13.19
N ASN A 80 -2.06 -5.84 -13.43
CA ASN A 80 -3.39 -5.54 -13.97
C ASN A 80 -3.33 -4.31 -14.90
N PRO A 81 -3.26 -4.52 -16.23
CA PRO A 81 -3.17 -3.44 -17.21
C PRO A 81 -4.33 -2.43 -17.16
N ASN A 82 -5.49 -2.82 -16.62
CA ASN A 82 -6.66 -1.94 -16.51
C ASN A 82 -6.53 -0.89 -15.39
N LEU A 83 -5.53 -1.00 -14.50
CA LEU A 83 -5.26 0.00 -13.46
C LEU A 83 -4.48 1.23 -13.96
N SER A 84 -4.13 1.24 -15.24
CA SER A 84 -3.27 2.26 -15.87
C SER A 84 -4.03 3.50 -16.39
N GLY A 85 -5.36 3.55 -16.21
CA GLY A 85 -6.27 4.52 -16.83
C GLY A 85 -6.64 5.70 -15.95
#